data_AF-A0A8T0LH02-F1
#
_entry.id   AF-A0A8T0LH02-F1
#
_cell.length_a   1.000
_cell.length_b   1.000
_cell.length_c   1.000
_cell.angle_alpha   90.00
_cell.angle_beta   90.00
_cell.angle_gamma   90.00
#
_symmetry.space_group_name_H-M   'P 1'
#
loop_
_entity.id
_entity.type
_entity.pdbx_description
1 polymer ?
#
loop_
_entity_poly.entity_id
_entity_poly.type
_entity_poly.pdbx_seq_one_letter_code
_entity_poly.pdbx_strand_id
1 'polypeptide(L)'
;MVDELDDLEQCGLFNRREIAKIDFLAYIEYETQLDALYELRKMSVAREFRNQGNKKLKKSKIRENGRMKTALTKVIRFHRKVSGVWIYAAAWEFDRNFNVVAARALMKEGLRVCPTSKDFWVEYLRVELTYLIIS
;
A
#
# COMPACT_ATOMS: atom_id res chain seq x y z
N MET A 1 -15.24 -23.60 -38.61
CA MET A 1 -15.89 -22.31 -38.89
C MET A 1 -16.34 -22.23 -40.34
N VAL A 2 -15.50 -22.60 -41.32
CA VAL A 2 -15.94 -22.70 -42.74
C VAL A 2 -17.04 -23.78 -42.91
N ASP A 3 -16.95 -24.89 -42.18
CA ASP A 3 -17.90 -26.01 -42.30
C ASP A 3 -19.31 -25.72 -41.72
N GLU A 4 -19.49 -24.68 -40.91
CA GLU A 4 -20.80 -24.32 -40.32
C GLU A 4 -21.59 -23.32 -41.19
N LEU A 5 -20.92 -22.70 -42.19
CA LEU A 5 -21.47 -21.64 -43.04
C LEU A 5 -22.07 -22.17 -44.35
N ASP A 6 -21.54 -23.28 -44.87
CA ASP A 6 -22.09 -23.97 -46.05
C ASP A 6 -23.49 -24.57 -45.75
N ASP A 7 -23.70 -25.06 -44.52
CA ASP A 7 -24.98 -25.61 -44.05
C ASP A 7 -26.09 -24.53 -43.94
N LEU A 8 -25.71 -23.28 -43.64
CA LEU A 8 -26.62 -22.14 -43.51
C LEU A 8 -27.06 -21.55 -44.86
N GLU A 9 -26.22 -21.66 -45.89
CA GLU A 9 -26.55 -21.25 -47.26
C GLU A 9 -27.50 -22.26 -47.93
N GLN A 10 -27.40 -23.56 -47.59
CA GLN A 10 -28.26 -24.63 -48.11
C GLN A 10 -29.69 -24.65 -47.54
N CYS A 11 -29.90 -24.11 -46.33
CA CYS A 11 -31.22 -24.05 -45.69
C CYS A 11 -32.08 -22.84 -46.14
N GLY A 12 -31.55 -21.94 -46.98
CA GLY A 12 -32.29 -20.81 -47.56
C GLY A 12 -32.68 -19.70 -46.57
N LEU A 13 -32.05 -19.66 -45.39
CA LEU A 13 -32.37 -18.71 -44.31
C LEU A 13 -31.69 -17.34 -44.47
N PHE A 14 -30.58 -17.25 -45.22
CA PHE A 14 -29.82 -16.01 -45.45
C PHE A 14 -29.21 -15.95 -46.85
N ASN A 15 -29.10 -14.75 -47.42
CA ASN A 15 -28.50 -14.50 -48.73
C ASN A 15 -26.97 -14.38 -48.62
N ARG A 16 -26.21 -14.68 -49.68
CA ARG A 16 -24.72 -14.61 -49.68
C ARG A 16 -24.15 -13.25 -49.26
N ARG A 17 -24.92 -12.18 -49.48
CA ARG A 17 -24.60 -10.81 -49.00
C ARG A 17 -24.75 -10.64 -47.49
N GLU A 18 -25.69 -11.34 -46.87
CA GLU A 18 -25.95 -11.30 -45.43
C GLU A 18 -24.90 -12.16 -44.70
N ILE A 19 -24.52 -13.29 -45.27
CA ILE A 19 -23.42 -14.15 -44.81
C ILE A 19 -22.09 -13.36 -44.76
N ALA A 20 -21.74 -12.65 -45.84
CA ALA A 20 -20.55 -11.81 -45.85
C ALA A 20 -20.60 -10.69 -44.80
N LYS A 21 -21.78 -10.10 -44.54
CA LYS A 21 -21.94 -9.09 -43.46
C LYS A 21 -21.76 -9.70 -42.07
N ILE A 22 -22.24 -10.93 -41.85
CA ILE A 22 -22.04 -11.68 -40.61
C ILE A 22 -20.54 -11.89 -40.36
N ASP A 23 -19.77 -12.26 -41.39
CA ASP A 23 -18.30 -12.38 -41.28
C ASP A 23 -17.61 -11.05 -40.96
N PHE A 24 -18.04 -9.94 -41.57
CA PHE A 24 -17.50 -8.62 -41.23
C PHE A 24 -17.86 -8.18 -39.80
N LEU A 25 -19.08 -8.48 -39.33
CA LEU A 25 -19.48 -8.20 -37.95
C LEU A 25 -18.67 -9.03 -36.96
N ALA A 26 -18.48 -10.33 -37.24
CA ALA A 26 -17.64 -11.21 -36.44
C ALA A 26 -16.18 -10.74 -36.41
N TYR A 27 -15.67 -10.23 -37.53
CA TYR A 27 -14.33 -9.64 -37.60
C TYR A 27 -14.22 -8.34 -36.79
N ILE A 28 -15.20 -7.44 -36.88
CA ILE A 28 -15.24 -6.22 -36.06
C ILE A 28 -15.32 -6.57 -34.57
N GLU A 29 -16.13 -7.57 -34.22
CA GLU A 29 -16.26 -8.04 -32.84
C GLU A 29 -14.96 -8.67 -32.33
N TYR A 30 -14.24 -9.41 -33.18
CA TYR A 30 -12.89 -9.91 -32.88
C TYR A 30 -11.88 -8.77 -32.64
N GLU A 31 -11.80 -7.79 -33.54
CA GLU A 31 -10.88 -6.65 -33.42
C GLU A 31 -11.18 -5.83 -32.15
N THR A 32 -12.45 -5.59 -31.83
CA THR A 32 -12.84 -4.88 -30.59
C THR A 32 -12.47 -5.66 -29.31
N GLN A 33 -12.62 -6.99 -29.31
CA GLN A 33 -12.15 -7.83 -28.19
C GLN A 33 -10.61 -7.83 -28.07
N LEU A 34 -9.91 -7.79 -29.20
CA LEU A 34 -8.45 -7.71 -29.26
C LEU A 34 -7.96 -6.37 -28.68
N ASP A 35 -8.56 -5.26 -29.08
CA ASP A 35 -8.29 -3.92 -28.55
C ASP A 35 -8.53 -3.86 -27.03
N ALA A 36 -9.61 -4.47 -26.54
CA ALA A 36 -9.88 -4.58 -25.10
C ALA A 36 -8.76 -5.34 -24.37
N LEU A 37 -8.27 -6.44 -24.96
CA LEU A 37 -7.17 -7.23 -24.39
C LEU A 37 -5.84 -6.44 -24.38
N TYR A 38 -5.57 -5.64 -25.42
CA TYR A 38 -4.40 -4.78 -25.50
C TYR A 38 -4.40 -3.71 -24.39
N GLU A 39 -5.52 -3.03 -24.18
CA GLU A 39 -5.63 -2.01 -23.14
C GLU A 39 -5.52 -2.62 -21.74
N LEU A 40 -6.11 -3.80 -21.50
CA LEU A 40 -5.95 -4.52 -20.24
C LEU A 40 -4.48 -4.88 -19.95
N ARG A 41 -3.73 -5.32 -20.97
CA ARG A 41 -2.30 -5.62 -20.83
C ARG A 41 -1.46 -4.35 -20.60
N LYS A 42 -1.79 -3.25 -21.27
CA LYS A 42 -1.14 -1.95 -21.05
C LYS A 42 -1.37 -1.45 -19.62
N MET A 43 -2.59 -1.60 -19.11
CA MET A 43 -2.95 -1.28 -17.73
C MET A 43 -2.24 -2.18 -16.70
N SER A 44 -2.09 -3.48 -16.99
CA SER A 44 -1.42 -4.43 -16.08
C SER A 44 0.06 -4.08 -15.95
N VAL A 45 0.75 -3.83 -17.07
CA VAL A 45 2.15 -3.38 -17.10
C VAL A 45 2.31 -2.06 -16.34
N ALA A 46 1.45 -1.07 -16.57
CA ALA A 46 1.47 0.20 -15.82
C ALA A 46 1.24 0.01 -14.30
N ARG A 47 0.35 -0.92 -13.91
CA ARG A 47 0.13 -1.28 -12.50
C ARG A 47 1.37 -1.95 -11.90
N GLU A 48 2.04 -2.84 -12.62
CA GLU A 48 3.28 -3.48 -12.17
C GLU A 48 4.39 -2.46 -11.93
N PHE A 49 4.62 -1.54 -12.87
CA PHE A 49 5.60 -0.46 -12.68
C PHE A 49 5.29 0.40 -11.46
N ARG A 50 4.02 0.79 -11.25
CA ARG A 50 3.58 1.50 -10.03
C ARG A 50 3.83 0.68 -8.77
N ASN A 51 3.51 -0.61 -8.80
CA ASN A 51 3.72 -1.51 -7.67
C ASN A 51 5.21 -1.69 -7.35
N GLN A 52 6.07 -1.82 -8.36
CA GLN A 52 7.52 -1.88 -8.20
C GLN A 52 8.07 -0.58 -7.60
N GLY A 53 7.60 0.58 -8.08
CA GLY A 53 7.93 1.89 -7.50
C GLY A 53 7.55 1.98 -6.03
N ASN A 54 6.30 1.62 -5.70
CA ASN A 54 5.80 1.59 -4.33
C ASN A 54 6.58 0.61 -3.44
N LYS A 55 6.96 -0.58 -3.95
CA LYS A 55 7.79 -1.55 -3.23
C LYS A 55 9.17 -0.97 -2.89
N LYS A 56 9.83 -0.30 -3.84
CA LYS A 56 11.12 0.36 -3.62
C LYS A 56 11.01 1.47 -2.57
N LEU A 57 9.97 2.30 -2.65
CA LEU A 57 9.71 3.37 -1.68
C LEU A 57 9.50 2.82 -0.26
N LYS A 58 8.65 1.80 -0.12
CA LYS A 58 8.44 1.09 1.16
C LYS A 58 9.74 0.54 1.72
N LYS A 59 10.60 -0.08 0.88
CA LYS A 59 11.90 -0.60 1.30
C LYS A 59 12.85 0.50 1.81
N SER A 60 12.90 1.66 1.15
CA SER A 60 13.73 2.79 1.64
C SER A 60 13.24 3.28 3.00
N LYS A 61 11.92 3.43 3.16
CA LYS A 61 11.32 3.91 4.40
C LYS A 61 11.63 3.00 5.59
N ILE A 62 11.53 1.68 5.40
CA ILE A 62 11.87 0.69 6.44
C ILE A 62 13.34 0.83 6.85
N ARG A 63 14.25 1.03 5.88
CA ARG A 63 15.69 1.20 6.15
C ARG A 63 15.97 2.48 6.93
N GLU A 64 15.32 3.59 6.58
CA GLU A 64 15.42 4.86 7.30
C GLU A 64 14.93 4.73 8.75
N ASN A 65 13.76 4.11 8.96
CA ASN A 65 13.21 3.87 10.29
C ASN A 65 14.15 2.99 11.13
N GLY A 66 14.78 1.98 10.53
CA GLY A 66 15.77 1.13 11.21
C GLY A 66 16.98 1.92 11.71
N ARG A 67 17.55 2.81 10.89
CA ARG A 67 18.70 3.66 11.29
C ARG A 67 18.34 4.54 12.48
N MET A 68 17.20 5.22 12.42
CA MET A 68 16.77 6.12 13.48
C MET A 68 16.52 5.38 14.80
N LYS A 69 15.87 4.20 14.75
CA LYS A 69 15.67 3.35 15.91
C LYS A 69 16.99 2.96 16.59
N THR A 70 18.02 2.61 15.81
CA THR A 70 19.35 2.31 16.37
C THR A 70 20.01 3.53 17.00
N ALA A 71 19.86 4.72 16.40
CA ALA A 71 20.39 5.97 16.95
C ALA A 71 19.70 6.33 18.28
N LEU A 72 18.36 6.33 18.31
CA LEU A 72 17.58 6.62 19.52
C LEU A 72 17.91 5.64 20.65
N THR A 73 18.06 4.34 20.32
CA THR A 73 18.46 3.33 21.33
C THR A 73 19.81 3.66 21.94
N LYS A 74 20.80 4.11 21.13
CA LYS A 74 22.10 4.54 21.66
C LYS A 74 21.98 5.79 22.55
N VAL A 75 21.21 6.79 22.13
CA VAL A 75 21.01 8.03 22.90
C VAL A 75 20.36 7.73 24.26
N ILE A 76 19.32 6.89 24.29
CA ILE A 76 18.66 6.47 25.53
C ILE A 76 19.62 5.74 26.47
N ARG A 77 20.57 4.95 25.93
CA ARG A 77 21.57 4.25 26.74
C ARG A 77 22.52 5.22 27.46
N PHE A 78 22.93 6.31 26.80
CA PHE A 78 23.81 7.31 27.40
C PHE A 78 23.07 8.29 28.32
N HIS A 79 21.85 8.70 27.95
CA HIS A 79 21.09 9.74 28.66
C HIS A 79 19.78 9.20 29.28
N ARG A 80 19.90 8.16 30.09
CA ARG A 80 18.73 7.43 30.62
C ARG A 80 17.85 8.24 31.58
N LYS A 81 18.44 9.20 32.32
CA LYS A 81 17.75 10.02 33.34
C LYS A 81 17.06 11.28 32.77
N VAL A 82 17.22 11.57 31.48
CA VAL A 82 16.67 12.78 30.86
C VAL A 82 15.33 12.43 30.22
N SER A 83 14.23 12.90 30.81
CA SER A 83 12.87 12.66 30.33
C SER A 83 12.64 13.12 28.88
N GLY A 84 13.24 14.26 28.48
CA GLY A 84 13.13 14.79 27.11
C GLY A 84 13.60 13.83 26.02
N VAL A 85 14.65 13.03 26.28
CA VAL A 85 15.15 12.03 25.32
C VAL A 85 14.12 10.94 25.08
N TRP A 86 13.45 10.49 26.14
CA TRP A 86 12.39 9.49 26.07
C TRP A 86 11.14 10.03 25.36
N ILE A 87 10.75 11.28 25.61
CA ILE A 87 9.63 11.94 24.92
C ILE A 87 9.93 12.01 23.43
N TYR A 88 11.12 12.48 23.05
CA TYR A 88 11.50 12.57 21.64
C TYR A 88 11.49 11.21 20.94
N ALA A 89 12.03 10.17 21.60
CA ALA A 89 12.04 8.82 21.05
C ALA A 89 10.62 8.25 20.87
N ALA A 90 9.74 8.45 21.85
CA ALA A 90 8.35 8.01 21.79
C ALA A 90 7.53 8.78 20.74
N ALA A 91 7.70 10.11 20.68
CA ALA A 91 7.07 10.96 19.67
C ALA A 91 7.51 10.55 18.25
N TRP A 92 8.79 10.22 18.06
CA TRP A 92 9.27 9.73 16.76
C TRP A 92 8.62 8.38 16.37
N GLU A 93 8.51 7.43 17.30
CA GLU A 93 7.82 6.15 17.05
C GLU A 93 6.32 6.34 16.75
N PHE A 94 5.68 7.33 17.38
CA PHE A 94 4.27 7.67 17.16
C PHE A 94 4.05 8.37 15.80
N ASP A 95 4.74 9.48 15.53
CA ASP A 95 4.49 10.32 14.35
C ASP A 95 5.09 9.75 13.06
N ARG A 96 6.28 9.15 13.13
CA ARG A 96 7.05 8.74 11.92
C ARG A 96 6.96 7.26 11.63
N ASN A 97 6.88 6.43 12.67
CA ASN A 97 6.77 4.98 12.53
C ASN A 97 5.33 4.47 12.67
N PHE A 98 4.37 5.33 13.07
CA PHE A 98 2.98 4.99 13.35
C PHE A 98 2.83 3.75 14.25
N ASN A 99 3.81 3.55 15.15
CA ASN A 99 3.87 2.38 16.01
C ASN A 99 3.57 2.78 17.45
N VAL A 100 2.28 2.86 17.74
CA VAL A 100 1.79 3.29 19.06
C VAL A 100 2.18 2.30 20.16
N VAL A 101 2.22 1.00 19.85
CA VAL A 101 2.63 -0.04 20.82
C VAL A 101 4.09 0.14 21.23
N ALA A 102 4.97 0.43 20.28
CA ALA A 102 6.38 0.73 20.55
C ALA A 102 6.55 2.03 21.33
N ALA A 103 5.84 3.09 20.94
CA ALA A 103 5.86 4.37 21.65
C ALA A 103 5.42 4.21 23.13
N ARG A 104 4.33 3.47 23.36
CA ARG A 104 3.83 3.14 24.69
C ARG A 104 4.83 2.32 25.51
N ALA A 105 5.46 1.31 24.90
CA ALA A 105 6.47 0.50 25.57
C ALA A 105 7.68 1.33 26.00
N LEU A 106 8.15 2.24 25.13
CA LEU A 106 9.24 3.17 25.44
C LEU A 106 8.87 4.12 26.58
N MET A 107 7.66 4.70 26.56
CA MET A 107 7.22 5.59 27.63
C MET A 107 7.06 4.86 28.97
N LYS A 108 6.50 3.64 28.97
CA LYS A 108 6.40 2.81 30.18
C LYS A 108 7.76 2.48 30.78
N GLU A 109 8.75 2.18 29.94
CA GLU A 109 10.12 1.96 30.40
C GLU A 109 10.76 3.26 30.92
N GLY A 110 10.54 4.39 30.23
CA GLY A 110 11.01 5.70 30.66
C GLY A 110 10.43 6.13 32.01
N LEU A 111 9.16 5.80 32.29
CA LEU A 111 8.49 6.08 33.57
C LEU A 111 9.15 5.36 34.74
N ARG A 112 9.67 4.15 34.53
CA ARG A 112 10.43 3.41 35.56
C ARG A 112 11.74 4.10 35.92
N VAL A 113 12.33 4.83 34.97
CA VAL A 113 13.62 5.52 35.18
C VAL A 113 13.42 6.95 35.69
N CYS A 114 12.39 7.66 35.21
CA CYS A 114 12.14 9.07 35.50
C CYS A 114 10.74 9.32 36.09
N PRO A 115 10.39 8.77 37.27
CA PRO A 115 9.05 8.91 37.83
C PRO A 115 8.72 10.32 38.32
N THR A 116 9.74 11.15 38.58
CA THR A 116 9.62 12.47 39.21
C THR A 116 9.31 13.61 38.23
N SER A 117 9.44 13.38 36.92
CA SER A 117 9.24 14.43 35.90
C SER A 117 7.76 14.54 35.53
N LYS A 118 7.12 15.66 35.89
CA LYS A 118 5.71 15.93 35.56
C LYS A 118 5.48 16.04 34.05
N ASP A 119 6.38 16.70 33.33
CA ASP A 119 6.28 16.87 31.87
C ASP A 119 6.24 15.53 31.14
N PHE A 120 6.97 14.53 31.65
CA PHE A 120 6.97 13.19 31.09
C PHE A 120 5.60 12.49 31.22
N TRP A 121 4.94 12.67 32.37
CA TRP A 121 3.59 12.13 32.60
C TRP A 121 2.54 12.80 31.73
N VAL A 122 2.63 14.12 31.52
CA VAL A 122 1.72 14.86 30.64
C VAL A 122 1.83 14.35 29.20
N GLU A 123 3.04 14.16 28.70
CA GLU A 123 3.25 13.63 27.34
C GLU A 123 2.79 12.18 27.20
N TYR A 124 2.97 11.35 28.22
CA TYR A 124 2.43 9.99 28.21
C TYR A 124 0.90 9.98 28.10
N LEU A 125 0.22 10.82 28.90
CA LEU A 125 -1.24 10.94 28.85
C LEU A 125 -1.72 11.48 27.49
N ARG A 126 -1.00 12.43 26.90
CA ARG A 126 -1.32 12.97 25.55
C ARG A 126 -1.28 11.87 24.49
N VAL A 127 -0.22 11.05 24.48
CA VAL A 127 -0.09 9.94 23.51
C VAL A 127 -1.20 8.89 23.72
N GLU A 128 -1.50 8.55 24.97
CA GLU A 128 -2.54 7.58 25.31
C GLU A 128 -3.95 8.08 24.93
N LEU A 129 -4.24 9.35 25.18
CA LEU A 129 -5.51 9.96 24.81
C LEU A 129 -5.69 9.97 23.28
N THR A 130 -4.63 10.32 22.55
CA THR A 130 -4.65 10.31 21.09
C THR A 130 -4.90 8.90 20.55
N TYR A 131 -4.33 7.88 21.19
CA TYR A 131 -4.60 6.48 20.85
C TYR A 131 -6.06 6.08 21.06
N LEU A 132 -6.66 6.45 22.19
CA LEU A 132 -8.07 6.15 22.49
C LEU A 132 -9.05 6.87 21.56
N ILE A 133 -8.67 8.03 21.02
CA ILE A 133 -9.50 8.78 20.06
C ILE A 133 -9.45 8.17 18.66
N ILE A 134 -8.33 7.56 18.27
CA ILE A 134 -8.11 7.01 16.92
C ILE A 134 -8.51 5.53 16.84
N SER A 135 -8.52 4.81 17.97
CA SER A 135 -8.95 3.41 18.08
C SER A 135 -10.46 3.24 18.18
#